data_AF-A0A523VQ33-F1
#
_entry.id   AF-A0A523VQ33-F1
#
_cell.length_a   1.000
_cell.length_b   1.000
_cell.length_c   1.000
_cell.angle_alpha   90.00
_cell.angle_beta   90.00
_cell.angle_gamma   90.00
#
_symmetry.space_group_name_H-M   'P 1'
#
loop_
_entity.id
_entity.type
_entity.pdbx_description
1 polymer ?
#
loop_
_entity_poly.entity_id
_entity_poly.type
_entity_poly.pdbx_seq_one_letter_code
_entity_poly.pdbx_strand_id
1 'polypeptide(L)'
;MIYALLRAIVRPLLPIIDRIYTIAIGVKSLEASSSLICVELRRYKDRTVKLSDGCEVRRGDRVIKLHLGNAWITEKRQSSPGPRTTDWPRGLMHYFKESFRLLATQIANGKYGDVVAVYGWTVLHAPCRRLGFQVIDLPNTLRTKLAWFYITSLMRFYHIRGQERYKRSRESLKVKAIWLSRAEFLRLYRSC
;
A
#
# COMPACT_ATOMS: atom_id res chain seq x y z
N MET A 1 -6.83 -28.23 -14.96
CA MET A 1 -8.00 -27.67 -15.70
C MET A 1 -8.73 -26.57 -14.91
N ILE A 2 -9.17 -26.82 -13.66
CA ILE A 2 -9.82 -25.83 -12.77
C ILE A 2 -9.01 -24.52 -12.60
N TYR A 3 -7.70 -24.63 -12.42
CA TYR A 3 -6.80 -23.47 -12.27
C TYR A 3 -6.71 -22.56 -13.50
N ALA A 4 -6.93 -23.09 -14.71
CA ALA A 4 -6.89 -22.31 -15.95
C ALA A 4 -8.20 -21.54 -16.16
N LEU A 5 -9.33 -22.18 -15.83
CA LEU A 5 -10.67 -21.58 -15.88
C LEU A 5 -10.83 -20.44 -14.86
N LEU A 6 -10.40 -20.67 -13.62
CA LEU A 6 -10.33 -19.62 -12.58
C LEU A 6 -9.46 -18.44 -13.01
N ARG A 7 -8.35 -18.69 -13.71
CA ARG A 7 -7.49 -17.63 -14.26
C ARG A 7 -8.17 -16.83 -15.36
N ALA A 8 -8.92 -17.49 -16.24
CA ALA A 8 -9.62 -16.85 -17.35
C ALA A 8 -10.77 -15.94 -16.87
N ILE A 9 -11.40 -16.28 -15.75
CA ILE A 9 -12.50 -15.49 -15.16
C ILE A 9 -11.96 -14.36 -14.27
N VAL A 10 -10.98 -14.63 -13.41
CA VAL A 10 -10.45 -13.65 -12.44
C VAL A 10 -9.64 -12.54 -13.12
N ARG A 11 -8.94 -12.85 -14.22
CA ARG A 11 -8.07 -11.90 -14.94
C ARG A 11 -8.82 -10.69 -15.55
N PRO A 12 -9.96 -10.84 -16.26
CA PRO A 12 -10.73 -9.68 -16.74
C PRO A 12 -11.51 -8.97 -15.63
N LEU A 13 -11.90 -9.68 -14.56
CA LEU A 13 -12.63 -9.09 -13.44
C LEU A 13 -11.75 -8.22 -12.54
N LEU A 14 -10.47 -8.58 -12.36
CA LEU A 14 -9.53 -7.84 -11.51
C LEU A 14 -9.42 -6.33 -11.81
N PRO A 15 -9.18 -5.87 -13.06
CA PRO A 15 -9.12 -4.44 -13.36
C PRO A 15 -10.47 -3.74 -13.16
N ILE A 16 -11.59 -4.46 -13.32
CA ILE A 16 -12.93 -3.94 -13.06
C ILE A 16 -13.15 -3.77 -11.56
N ILE A 17 -12.82 -4.79 -10.77
CA ILE A 17 -12.88 -4.75 -9.30
C ILE A 17 -11.96 -3.66 -8.77
N ASP A 18 -10.76 -3.52 -9.31
CA ASP A 18 -9.80 -2.49 -8.89
C ASP A 18 -10.31 -1.08 -9.23
N ARG A 19 -10.88 -0.90 -10.42
CA ARG A 19 -11.52 0.36 -10.82
C ARG A 19 -12.73 0.70 -9.94
N ILE A 20 -13.57 -0.29 -9.64
CA ILE A 20 -14.72 -0.12 -8.73
C ILE A 20 -14.23 0.19 -7.31
N TYR A 21 -13.20 -0.51 -6.82
CA TYR A 21 -12.64 -0.30 -5.50
C TYR A 21 -12.03 1.10 -5.37
N THR A 22 -11.25 1.56 -6.35
CA THR A 22 -10.64 2.91 -6.36
C THR A 22 -11.68 4.02 -6.45
N ILE A 23 -12.73 3.84 -7.26
CA ILE A 23 -13.86 4.78 -7.36
C ILE A 23 -14.68 4.81 -6.05
N ALA A 24 -15.07 3.64 -5.52
CA ALA A 24 -15.90 3.53 -4.32
C ALA A 24 -15.22 4.04 -3.05
N ILE A 25 -13.89 4.08 -3.04
CA ILE A 25 -13.09 4.47 -1.88
C ILE A 25 -12.58 5.91 -1.97
N GLY A 26 -12.79 6.59 -3.11
CA GLY A 26 -12.34 7.98 -3.29
C GLY A 26 -10.82 8.10 -3.18
N VAL A 27 -10.10 7.08 -3.65
CA VAL A 27 -8.64 7.08 -3.67
C VAL A 27 -8.17 8.25 -4.55
N LYS A 28 -7.54 9.25 -3.95
CA LYS A 28 -6.95 10.36 -4.69
C LYS A 28 -5.51 9.99 -5.04
N SER A 29 -5.17 10.11 -6.32
CA SER A 29 -3.77 10.10 -6.73
C SER A 29 -3.07 11.28 -6.04
N LEU A 30 -1.80 11.10 -5.66
CA LEU A 30 -0.95 12.27 -5.48
C LEU A 30 -0.89 12.98 -6.84
N GLU A 31 -0.85 14.31 -6.85
CA GLU A 31 -0.99 15.15 -8.06
C GLU A 31 0.02 14.86 -9.18
N ALA A 32 1.03 14.02 -8.93
CA ALA A 32 1.81 13.38 -9.97
C ALA A 32 1.17 12.05 -10.38
N SER A 33 0.71 11.97 -11.64
CA SER A 33 0.26 10.74 -12.32
C SER A 33 1.28 9.58 -12.32
N SER A 34 2.52 9.85 -11.88
CA SER A 34 3.66 8.95 -11.77
C SER A 34 4.03 8.56 -10.33
N SER A 35 3.16 8.81 -9.34
CA SER A 35 3.38 8.38 -7.95
C SER A 35 3.10 6.88 -7.76
N LEU A 36 4.01 6.17 -7.07
CA LEU A 36 3.81 4.76 -6.68
C LEU A 36 2.70 4.60 -5.64
N ILE A 37 2.39 5.65 -4.89
CA ILE A 37 1.42 5.65 -3.78
C ILE A 37 0.20 6.48 -4.15
N CYS A 38 -0.98 5.92 -3.89
CA CYS A 38 -2.24 6.66 -3.84
C CYS A 38 -2.72 6.77 -2.40
N VAL A 39 -3.48 7.83 -2.11
CA VAL A 39 -3.93 8.13 -0.75
C VAL A 39 -5.44 8.21 -0.66
N GLU A 40 -5.98 7.68 0.42
CA GLU A 40 -7.39 7.78 0.79
C GLU A 40 -7.48 8.47 2.15
N LEU A 41 -8.08 9.67 2.17
CA LEU A 41 -8.39 10.36 3.41
C LEU A 41 -9.69 9.79 3.98
N ARG A 42 -9.67 9.32 5.23
CA ARG A 42 -10.85 8.73 5.87
C ARG A 42 -10.86 8.96 7.37
N ARG A 43 -12.02 8.74 7.98
CA ARG A 43 -12.15 8.63 9.44
C ARG A 43 -11.85 7.21 9.88
N TYR A 44 -11.02 7.06 10.92
CA TYR A 44 -10.69 5.78 11.51
C TYR A 44 -11.92 5.19 12.22
N LYS A 45 -12.20 3.90 11.98
CA LYS A 45 -13.41 3.23 12.49
C LYS A 45 -13.11 2.04 13.41
N ASP A 46 -11.86 1.59 13.45
CA ASP A 46 -11.48 0.40 14.22
C ASP A 46 -11.08 0.78 15.66
N ARG A 47 -10.63 -0.21 16.45
CA ARG A 47 -10.19 -0.02 17.85
C ARG A 47 -8.93 0.83 17.92
N THR A 48 -8.77 1.59 19.01
CA THR A 48 -7.60 2.45 19.22
C THR A 48 -6.29 1.70 18.99
N VAL A 49 -5.39 2.31 18.21
CA VAL A 49 -4.04 1.80 17.95
C VAL A 49 -3.04 2.71 18.64
N LYS A 50 -2.20 2.14 19.52
CA LYS A 50 -1.06 2.83 20.12
C LYS A 50 0.18 2.65 19.25
N LEU A 51 0.77 3.76 18.85
CA LEU A 51 2.00 3.80 18.06
C LEU A 51 3.22 3.90 18.97
N SER A 52 4.38 3.49 18.45
CA SER A 52 5.64 3.41 19.21
C SER A 52 6.16 4.76 19.69
N ASP A 53 5.73 5.85 19.05
CA ASP A 53 6.03 7.23 19.42
C ASP A 53 5.04 7.81 20.46
N GLY A 54 4.15 6.97 21.01
CA GLY A 54 3.13 7.38 21.97
C GLY A 54 1.86 7.95 21.35
N CYS A 55 1.79 8.10 20.01
CA CYS A 55 0.58 8.55 19.33
C CYS A 55 -0.53 7.50 19.47
N GLU A 56 -1.74 7.92 19.83
CA GLU A 56 -2.92 7.07 19.86
C GLU A 56 -3.88 7.44 18.73
N VAL A 57 -4.11 6.51 17.81
CA VAL A 57 -5.10 6.66 16.73
C VAL A 57 -6.44 6.13 17.21
N ARG A 58 -7.42 7.02 17.40
CA ARG A 58 -8.74 6.73 17.98
C ARG A 58 -9.83 6.76 16.92
N ARG A 59 -10.95 6.12 17.24
CA ARG A 59 -12.14 6.13 16.38
C ARG A 59 -12.59 7.57 16.12
N GLY A 60 -12.80 7.93 14.85
CA GLY A 60 -13.18 9.28 14.42
C GLY A 60 -12.02 10.12 13.88
N ASP A 61 -10.79 9.78 14.26
CA ASP A 61 -9.58 10.49 13.82
C ASP A 61 -9.44 10.47 12.31
N ARG A 62 -8.95 11.57 11.75
CA ARG A 62 -8.60 11.66 10.34
C ARG A 62 -7.29 10.92 10.12
N VAL A 63 -7.30 9.98 9.19
CA VAL A 63 -6.12 9.17 8.85
C VAL A 63 -6.00 9.06 7.34
N ILE A 64 -4.76 8.91 6.87
CA ILE A 64 -4.47 8.65 5.46
C ILE A 64 -4.20 7.17 5.29
N LYS A 65 -5.00 6.49 4.47
CA LYS A 65 -4.74 5.12 4.06
C LYS A 65 -3.92 5.11 2.78
N LEU A 66 -2.80 4.40 2.81
CA LEU A 66 -1.88 4.20 1.69
C LEU A 66 -2.34 3.03 0.83
N HIS A 67 -2.35 3.26 -0.48
CA HIS A 67 -2.60 2.24 -1.50
C HIS A 67 -1.45 2.27 -2.52
N LEU A 68 -1.17 1.14 -3.17
CA LEU A 68 -0.24 1.11 -4.30
C LEU A 68 -0.97 1.55 -5.57
N GLY A 69 -0.39 2.50 -6.29
CA GLY A 69 -0.92 2.99 -7.55
C GLY A 69 -0.74 1.96 -8.66
N ASN A 70 -1.83 1.32 -9.09
CA ASN A 70 -1.79 0.33 -10.16
C ASN A 70 -1.46 0.92 -11.54
N ALA A 71 -1.78 2.21 -11.75
CA ALA A 71 -1.42 2.96 -12.95
C ALA A 71 0.12 3.04 -13.10
N TRP A 72 0.84 3.39 -12.02
CA TRP A 72 2.30 3.44 -12.00
C TRP A 72 2.94 2.10 -12.36
N ILE A 73 2.40 1.01 -11.80
CA ILE A 73 2.89 -0.35 -12.06
C ILE A 73 2.70 -0.72 -13.54
N THR A 74 1.58 -0.26 -14.13
CA THR A 74 1.24 -0.52 -15.53
C THR A 74 2.11 0.31 -16.49
N GLU A 75 2.35 1.58 -16.17
CA GLU A 75 3.20 2.49 -16.96
C GLU A 75 4.66 2.01 -17.00
N LYS A 76 5.28 1.71 -15.84
CA LYS A 76 6.68 1.23 -15.79
C LYS A 76 6.89 -0.09 -16.53
N ARG A 77 5.84 -0.91 -16.67
CA ARG A 77 5.87 -2.12 -17.50
C ARG A 77 5.90 -1.83 -18.99
N GLN A 78 5.23 -0.78 -19.44
CA GLN A 78 5.17 -0.41 -20.85
C GLN A 78 6.47 0.27 -21.31
N SER A 79 7.16 0.98 -20.41
CA SER A 79 8.38 1.74 -20.74
C SER A 79 9.69 0.96 -20.69
N SER A 80 9.70 -0.36 -20.39
CA SER A 80 10.94 -1.16 -20.27
C SER A 80 11.08 -2.17 -21.44
N PRO A 81 11.95 -1.94 -22.44
CA PRO A 81 12.18 -2.87 -23.54
C PRO A 81 13.21 -3.93 -23.11
N GLY A 82 12.72 -5.04 -22.58
CA GLY A 82 13.57 -6.17 -22.17
C GLY A 82 12.72 -7.40 -21.82
N PRO A 83 13.34 -8.59 -21.63
CA PRO A 83 12.59 -9.79 -21.25
C PRO A 83 11.73 -9.47 -20.02
N ARG A 84 10.53 -10.05 -19.97
CA ARG A 84 9.43 -9.77 -19.01
C ARG A 84 9.78 -10.14 -17.55
N THR A 85 11.05 -10.08 -17.17
CA THR A 85 11.56 -10.17 -15.81
C THR A 85 11.16 -8.89 -15.07
N THR A 86 9.96 -8.90 -14.48
CA THR A 86 9.57 -7.91 -13.47
C THR A 86 10.36 -8.19 -12.19
N ASP A 87 11.69 -8.11 -12.27
CA ASP A 87 12.49 -7.87 -11.09
C ASP A 87 12.07 -6.51 -10.59
N TRP A 88 11.47 -6.52 -9.40
CA TRP A 88 11.15 -5.32 -8.66
C TRP A 88 12.35 -4.37 -8.75
N PRO A 89 12.20 -3.19 -9.36
CA PRO A 89 13.34 -2.48 -9.90
C PRO A 89 14.36 -2.21 -8.79
N ARG A 90 15.64 -2.42 -9.11
CA ARG A 90 16.73 -1.85 -8.30
C ARG A 90 16.41 -0.36 -8.17
N GLY A 91 16.05 0.08 -6.96
CA GLY A 91 15.54 1.44 -6.75
C GLY A 91 14.06 1.56 -6.40
N LEU A 92 13.28 0.50 -6.20
CA LEU A 92 11.90 0.73 -5.74
C LEU A 92 11.83 1.44 -4.36
N MET A 93 12.77 1.17 -3.46
CA MET A 93 12.82 1.92 -2.21
C MET A 93 12.93 3.44 -2.46
N HIS A 94 13.58 3.84 -3.55
CA HIS A 94 13.65 5.22 -4.00
C HIS A 94 12.26 5.74 -4.39
N TYR A 95 11.50 5.02 -5.23
CA TYR A 95 10.14 5.43 -5.61
C TYR A 95 9.15 5.55 -4.44
N PHE A 96 9.24 4.66 -3.44
CA PHE A 96 8.46 4.83 -2.20
C PHE A 96 8.88 6.09 -1.46
N LYS A 97 10.20 6.34 -1.30
CA LYS A 97 10.71 7.54 -0.63
C LYS A 97 10.28 8.81 -1.35
N GLU A 98 10.35 8.87 -2.68
CA GLU A 98 9.85 10.01 -3.47
C GLU A 98 8.35 10.24 -3.25
N SER A 99 7.54 9.18 -3.34
CA SER A 99 6.09 9.28 -3.13
C SER A 99 5.75 9.73 -1.70
N PHE A 100 6.51 9.26 -0.71
CA PHE A 100 6.34 9.65 0.68
C PHE A 100 6.83 11.07 0.98
N ARG A 101 7.90 11.54 0.33
CA ARG A 101 8.32 12.95 0.40
C ARG A 101 7.25 13.88 -0.16
N LEU A 102 6.70 13.55 -1.33
CA LEU A 102 5.59 14.30 -1.90
C LEU A 102 4.39 14.35 -0.96
N LEU A 103 4.01 13.19 -0.39
CA LEU A 103 2.94 13.12 0.60
C LEU A 103 3.25 13.93 1.87
N ALA A 104 4.50 13.89 2.36
CA ALA A 104 4.93 14.64 3.53
C ALA A 104 4.81 16.15 3.30
N THR A 105 5.23 16.65 2.14
CA THR A 105 5.06 18.05 1.74
C THR A 105 3.57 18.43 1.70
N GLN A 106 2.72 17.60 1.12
CA GLN A 106 1.27 17.87 1.07
C GLN A 106 0.62 17.87 2.46
N ILE A 107 1.01 16.95 3.35
CA ILE A 107 0.55 16.93 4.75
C ILE A 107 1.04 18.17 5.49
N ALA A 108 2.30 18.56 5.31
CA ALA A 108 2.90 19.73 5.94
C ALA A 108 2.21 21.04 5.51
N ASN A 109 1.82 21.13 4.23
CA ASN A 109 1.10 22.27 3.66
C ASN A 109 -0.39 22.27 3.99
N GLY A 110 -0.87 21.37 4.85
CA GLY A 110 -2.25 21.34 5.32
C GLY A 110 -3.27 20.74 4.34
N LYS A 111 -2.85 20.15 3.21
CA LYS A 111 -3.74 19.59 2.18
C LYS A 111 -4.75 18.58 2.71
N TYR A 112 -4.39 17.84 3.77
CA TYR A 112 -5.21 16.80 4.37
C TYR A 112 -5.81 17.20 5.73
N GLY A 113 -5.62 18.45 6.17
CA GLY A 113 -6.01 18.93 7.49
C GLY A 113 -5.31 18.17 8.64
N ASP A 114 -6.00 18.06 9.77
CA ASP A 114 -5.47 17.45 11.00
C ASP A 114 -5.48 15.92 10.96
N VAL A 115 -4.72 15.35 10.05
CA VAL A 115 -4.48 13.92 10.00
C VAL A 115 -3.58 13.51 11.17
N VAL A 116 -3.98 12.46 11.89
CA VAL A 116 -3.24 11.97 13.06
C VAL A 116 -2.16 10.97 12.64
N ALA A 117 -2.43 10.16 11.62
CA ALA A 117 -1.53 9.11 11.18
C ALA A 117 -1.71 8.72 9.70
N VAL A 118 -0.67 8.07 9.17
CA VAL A 118 -0.64 7.41 7.88
C VAL A 118 -0.57 5.91 8.11
N TYR A 119 -1.40 5.12 7.41
CA TYR A 119 -1.44 3.68 7.58
C TYR A 119 -1.75 2.92 6.30
N GLY A 120 -1.51 1.62 6.28
CA GLY A 120 -1.84 0.77 5.12
C GLY A 120 -1.94 -0.69 5.50
N TRP A 121 -2.59 -1.48 4.66
CA TRP A 121 -2.62 -2.93 4.78
C TRP A 121 -1.82 -3.52 3.64
N THR A 122 -0.81 -4.34 3.96
CA THR A 122 0.12 -4.84 2.94
C THR A 122 0.71 -6.19 3.33
N VAL A 123 1.05 -6.98 2.31
CA VAL A 123 1.92 -8.15 2.46
C VAL A 123 3.40 -7.77 2.29
N LEU A 124 3.70 -6.56 1.78
CA LEU A 124 5.06 -6.02 1.64
C LEU A 124 5.54 -5.32 2.93
N HIS A 125 5.19 -5.88 4.09
CA HIS A 125 5.46 -5.24 5.37
C HIS A 125 6.96 -5.17 5.71
N ALA A 126 7.79 -6.09 5.20
CA ALA A 126 9.24 -6.07 5.42
C ALA A 126 9.93 -4.85 4.77
N PRO A 127 9.68 -4.52 3.49
CA PRO A 127 10.08 -3.23 2.92
C PRO A 127 9.58 -2.03 3.72
N CYS A 128 8.32 -2.02 4.15
CA CYS A 128 7.76 -0.92 4.93
C CYS A 128 8.43 -0.75 6.29
N ARG A 129 8.83 -1.85 6.96
CA ARG A 129 9.62 -1.78 8.20
C ARG A 129 10.95 -1.05 8.00
N ARG A 130 11.63 -1.30 6.88
CA ARG A 130 12.88 -0.58 6.51
C ARG A 130 12.64 0.89 6.16
N LEU A 131 11.40 1.26 5.85
CA LEU A 131 10.92 2.62 5.64
C LEU A 131 10.44 3.27 6.95
N GLY A 132 10.77 2.68 8.10
CA GLY A 132 10.44 3.22 9.43
C GLY A 132 9.00 2.95 9.88
N PHE A 133 8.18 2.25 9.11
CA PHE A 133 6.82 1.94 9.55
C PHE A 133 6.82 0.95 10.71
N GLN A 134 5.99 1.23 11.71
CA GLN A 134 5.58 0.25 12.70
C GLN A 134 4.71 -0.80 12.01
N VAL A 135 5.04 -2.08 12.19
CA VAL A 135 4.31 -3.21 11.60
C VAL A 135 3.51 -3.90 12.69
N ILE A 136 2.18 -3.96 12.52
CA ILE A 136 1.24 -4.52 13.48
C ILE A 136 0.49 -5.68 12.83
N ASP A 137 0.36 -6.79 13.56
CA ASP A 137 -0.43 -7.93 13.11
C ASP A 137 -1.93 -7.59 13.13
N LEU A 138 -2.63 -8.05 12.08
CA LEU A 138 -4.07 -7.90 11.98
C LEU A 138 -4.77 -9.09 12.64
N PRO A 139 -5.94 -8.88 13.29
CA PRO A 139 -6.72 -9.99 13.83
C PRO A 139 -7.19 -10.90 12.69
N ASN A 140 -7.31 -12.20 13.00
CA ASN A 140 -7.77 -13.22 12.04
C ASN A 140 -9.28 -13.12 11.79
N THR A 141 -9.69 -12.11 11.02
CA THR A 141 -11.09 -11.84 10.66
C THR A 141 -11.36 -12.14 9.19
N LEU A 142 -12.63 -12.30 8.81
CA LEU A 142 -13.03 -12.39 7.41
C LEU A 142 -12.51 -11.19 6.60
N ARG A 143 -12.60 -9.97 7.15
CA ARG A 143 -12.06 -8.76 6.52
C ARG A 143 -10.56 -8.87 6.20
N THR A 144 -9.77 -9.40 7.13
CA THR A 144 -8.33 -9.63 6.92
C THR A 144 -8.08 -10.69 5.85
N LYS A 145 -8.86 -11.79 5.85
CA LYS A 145 -8.76 -12.85 4.83
C LYS A 145 -9.12 -12.35 3.44
N LEU A 146 -10.18 -11.56 3.31
CA LEU A 146 -10.59 -10.93 2.05
C LEU A 146 -9.53 -9.94 1.55
N ALA A 147 -8.97 -9.12 2.44
CA ALA A 147 -7.88 -8.21 2.08
C ALA A 147 -6.63 -8.96 1.63
N TRP A 148 -6.28 -10.07 2.29
CA TRP A 148 -5.19 -10.94 1.87
C TRP A 148 -5.43 -11.51 0.48
N PHE A 149 -6.62 -12.06 0.23
CA PHE A 149 -6.99 -12.60 -1.07
C PHE A 149 -6.91 -11.52 -2.16
N TYR A 150 -7.44 -10.33 -1.89
CA TYR A 150 -7.40 -9.19 -2.81
C TYR A 150 -5.96 -8.75 -3.14
N ILE A 151 -5.16 -8.43 -2.11
CA ILE A 151 -3.78 -7.95 -2.28
C ILE A 151 -2.91 -8.98 -2.98
N THR A 152 -3.02 -10.27 -2.60
CA THR A 152 -2.22 -11.34 -3.22
C THR A 152 -2.65 -11.62 -4.67
N SER A 153 -3.94 -11.47 -4.99
CA SER A 153 -4.46 -11.59 -6.36
C SER A 153 -3.96 -10.46 -7.24
N LEU A 154 -4.00 -9.21 -6.76
CA LEU A 154 -3.42 -8.07 -7.48
C LEU A 154 -1.92 -8.25 -7.72
N MET A 155 -1.17 -8.64 -6.69
CA MET A 155 0.27 -8.91 -6.85
C MET A 155 0.55 -9.97 -7.91
N ARG A 156 -0.26 -11.04 -7.95
CA ARG A 156 -0.09 -12.10 -8.96
C ARG A 156 -0.41 -11.60 -10.36
N PHE A 157 -1.45 -10.79 -10.51
CA PHE A 157 -1.85 -10.19 -11.78
C PHE A 157 -0.79 -9.22 -12.30
N TYR A 158 -0.27 -8.35 -11.43
CA TYR A 158 0.81 -7.42 -11.74
C TYR A 158 2.21 -8.05 -11.65
N HIS A 159 2.31 -9.38 -11.59
CA HIS A 159 3.54 -10.18 -11.39
C HIS A 159 4.57 -9.55 -10.44
N ILE A 160 4.11 -9.03 -9.30
CA ILE A 160 4.97 -8.44 -8.29
C ILE A 160 5.70 -9.61 -7.57
N ARG A 161 6.99 -9.83 -7.88
CA ARG A 161 7.84 -10.91 -7.33
C ARG A 161 8.03 -10.88 -5.80
N GLY A 162 7.44 -9.93 -5.07
CA GLY A 162 7.44 -9.90 -3.61
C GLY A 162 7.00 -11.24 -2.98
N GLN A 163 6.19 -12.02 -3.69
CA GLN A 163 5.80 -13.38 -3.29
C GLN A 163 6.94 -14.42 -3.37
N GLU A 164 7.90 -14.30 -4.29
CA GLU A 164 8.95 -15.32 -4.50
C GLU A 164 10.06 -15.27 -3.45
N ARG A 165 10.40 -14.07 -2.95
CA ARG A 165 11.27 -13.96 -1.76
C ARG A 165 10.58 -14.49 -0.51
N TYR A 166 9.27 -14.27 -0.37
CA TYR A 166 8.49 -14.76 0.75
C TYR A 166 8.31 -16.29 0.72
N LYS A 167 8.18 -16.90 -0.47
CA LYS A 167 8.16 -18.37 -0.63
C LYS A 167 9.46 -19.05 -0.17
N ARG A 168 10.60 -18.35 -0.19
CA ARG A 168 11.89 -18.87 0.32
C ARG A 168 12.02 -18.76 1.84
N SER A 169 11.31 -17.82 2.49
CA SER A 169 11.22 -17.75 3.95
C SER A 169 10.06 -18.63 4.43
N ARG A 170 10.24 -19.42 5.49
CA ARG A 170 9.17 -20.25 6.08
C ARG A 170 8.03 -19.44 6.73
N GLU A 171 8.01 -18.12 6.60
CA GLU A 171 6.91 -17.27 7.05
C GLU A 171 5.76 -17.26 6.04
N SER A 172 4.53 -17.45 6.52
CA SER A 172 3.31 -17.27 5.73
C SER A 172 3.20 -15.81 5.25
N LEU A 173 2.88 -15.60 3.96
CA LEU A 173 2.43 -14.30 3.42
C LEU A 173 1.20 -13.83 4.20
N LYS A 174 1.38 -12.98 5.21
CA LYS A 174 0.31 -12.40 6.01
C LYS A 174 0.14 -10.92 5.66
N VAL A 175 -1.11 -10.47 5.58
CA VAL A 175 -1.38 -9.03 5.54
C VAL A 175 -1.15 -8.48 6.94
N LYS A 176 -0.32 -7.45 7.02
CA LYS A 176 -0.09 -6.69 8.25
C LYS A 176 -0.50 -5.25 8.04
N ALA A 177 -0.83 -4.58 9.14
CA ALA A 177 -0.99 -3.15 9.14
C ALA A 177 0.38 -2.49 9.28
N ILE A 178 0.61 -1.41 8.54
CA ILE A 178 1.77 -0.54 8.68
C ILE A 178 1.28 0.83 9.15
N TRP A 179 2.00 1.44 10.08
CA TRP A 179 1.63 2.71 10.68
C TRP A 179 2.82 3.66 10.85
N LEU A 180 2.54 4.94 10.69
CA LEU A 180 3.35 6.06 11.16
C LEU A 180 2.41 7.17 11.65
N SER A 181 2.72 7.81 12.77
CA SER A 181 2.02 9.02 13.17
C SER A 181 2.32 10.15 12.18
N ARG A 182 1.52 11.22 12.18
CA ARG A 182 1.83 12.42 11.39
C ARG A 182 3.21 12.99 11.76
N ALA A 183 3.54 13.06 13.05
CA ALA A 183 4.80 13.61 13.51
C ALA A 183 5.99 12.79 12.98
N GLU A 184 5.94 11.47 13.14
CA GLU A 184 7.01 10.58 12.72
C GLU A 184 7.11 10.49 11.19
N PHE A 185 5.97 10.48 10.48
CA PHE A 185 5.96 10.51 9.02
C PHE A 185 6.63 11.79 8.48
N LEU A 186 6.31 12.95 9.04
CA LEU A 186 6.94 14.21 8.65
C LEU A 186 8.42 14.24 9.02
N ARG A 187 8.80 13.72 10.19
CA ARG A 187 10.21 13.61 10.61
C ARG A 187 11.05 12.80 9.63
N LEU A 188 10.51 11.68 9.12
CA LEU A 188 11.21 10.78 8.22
C LEU A 188 11.26 11.28 6.77
N TYR A 189 10.25 12.02 6.31
CA TYR A 189 10.02 12.27 4.89
C TYR A 189 9.91 13.75 4.48
N ARG A 190 9.87 14.70 5.40
CA ARG A 190 9.83 16.14 5.05
C ARG A 190 11.22 16.70 4.72
N SER A 191 12.28 16.11 5.26
CA SER A 191 13.65 16.62 5.15
C SER A 191 14.43 15.87 4.05
N CYS A 192 14.49 16.49 2.87
CA CYS A 192 15.58 16.45 1.88
C CYS A 192 15.14 17.28 0.68
#